data_AF-A0A956D1F5-F1
#
_entry.id   AF-A0A956D1F5-F1
#
_cell.length_a   1.000
_cell.length_b   1.000
_cell.length_c   1.000
_cell.angle_alpha   90.00
_cell.angle_beta   90.00
_cell.angle_gamma   90.00
#
_symmetry.space_group_name_H-M   'P 1'
#
loop_
_entity.id
_entity.type
_entity.pdbx_description
1 polymer ?
#
loop_
_entity_poly.entity_id
_entity_poly.type
_entity_poly.pdbx_seq_one_letter_code
_entity_poly.pdbx_strand_id
1 'polypeptide(L)'
;MTSWTEVTVEHDLDAHLSLRPQTWMEERHIEAGRTIDLQTGDEAFDERFVVEGAPSERVLRALDSEMIQDLMEHPLLVGVETPEAGTLTLSFRHWLSAAHVEDAMILAWNLTQALSGELESSPYRSPAKPPTDDAGRSELEAVARARSERAVHQKEAGRVFLVVGLCVGACVLLAAWAYISS
;
A
#
# COMPACT_ATOMS: atom_id res chain seq x y z
N MET A 1 -15.04 9.74 -13.32
CA MET A 1 -14.53 8.36 -13.19
C MET A 1 -13.03 8.47 -13.00
N THR A 2 -12.50 8.08 -11.86
CA THR A 2 -11.05 7.98 -11.65
C THR A 2 -10.57 6.73 -12.36
N SER A 3 -9.79 6.90 -13.42
CA SER A 3 -9.05 5.80 -14.04
C SER A 3 -7.84 5.43 -13.18
N TRP A 4 -7.49 4.15 -13.19
CA TRP A 4 -6.35 3.59 -12.47
C TRP A 4 -5.75 2.43 -13.26
N THR A 5 -4.48 2.14 -13.01
CA THR A 5 -3.75 0.99 -13.57
C THR A 5 -3.16 0.20 -12.42
N GLU A 6 -3.36 -1.11 -12.44
CA GLU A 6 -2.72 -2.04 -11.52
C GLU A 6 -1.77 -2.93 -12.30
N VAL A 7 -0.51 -2.98 -11.88
CA VAL A 7 0.48 -3.93 -12.39
C VAL A 7 0.70 -4.95 -11.30
N THR A 8 0.32 -6.20 -11.57
CA THR A 8 0.43 -7.29 -10.61
C THR A 8 1.41 -8.33 -11.12
N VAL A 9 2.36 -8.72 -10.28
CA VAL A 9 3.32 -9.80 -10.54
C VAL A 9 3.14 -10.89 -9.49
N GLU A 10 3.18 -12.13 -9.92
CA GLU A 10 3.19 -13.29 -9.01
C GLU A 10 4.57 -13.47 -8.39
N HIS A 11 4.62 -13.88 -7.13
CA HIS A 11 5.83 -14.09 -6.37
C HIS A 11 5.66 -15.12 -5.24
N ASP A 12 6.78 -15.66 -4.75
CA ASP A 12 6.84 -16.52 -3.57
C ASP A 12 7.55 -15.80 -2.41
N LEU A 13 7.26 -14.50 -2.23
CA LEU A 13 7.81 -13.73 -1.13
C LEU A 13 7.20 -14.15 0.20
N ASP A 14 8.10 -14.38 1.13
CA ASP A 14 7.80 -14.42 2.54
C ASP A 14 8.06 -13.05 3.19
N ALA A 15 7.45 -12.03 2.59
CA ALA A 15 7.54 -10.66 3.08
C ALA A 15 6.24 -9.94 2.78
N HIS A 16 5.85 -9.07 3.69
CA HIS A 16 4.77 -8.12 3.49
C HIS A 16 5.35 -6.73 3.28
N LEU A 17 4.88 -6.04 2.24
CA LEU A 17 5.09 -4.63 1.98
C LEU A 17 3.75 -3.98 1.65
N SER A 18 3.45 -2.89 2.36
CA SER A 18 2.40 -1.95 2.06
C SER A 18 3.00 -0.56 2.02
N LEU A 19 2.90 0.07 0.86
CA LEU A 19 3.40 1.40 0.57
C LEU A 19 2.19 2.20 0.10
N ARG A 20 1.83 3.26 0.83
CA ARG A 20 0.61 4.04 0.55
C ARG A 20 0.81 5.51 0.82
N PRO A 21 0.04 6.42 0.20
CA PRO A 21 0.33 7.84 0.28
C PRO A 21 0.15 8.34 1.71
N GLN A 22 1.06 9.18 2.17
CA GLN A 22 0.95 9.85 3.45
C GLN A 22 -0.25 10.79 3.43
N THR A 23 -1.16 10.63 4.40
CA THR A 23 -2.34 11.47 4.55
C THR A 23 -2.56 11.79 6.03
N TRP A 24 -3.34 12.83 6.31
CA TRP A 24 -3.73 13.19 7.69
C TRP A 24 -4.39 12.03 8.45
N MET A 25 -5.03 11.09 7.75
CA MET A 25 -5.67 9.93 8.38
C MET A 25 -4.64 8.88 8.77
N GLU A 26 -3.59 8.72 7.98
CA GLU A 26 -2.48 7.82 8.29
C GLU A 26 -1.65 8.33 9.47
N GLU A 27 -1.36 9.64 9.50
CA GLU A 27 -0.72 10.29 10.65
C GLU A 27 -1.46 9.98 11.95
N ARG A 28 -2.80 10.11 11.94
CA ARG A 28 -3.64 9.73 13.08
C ARG A 28 -3.58 8.24 13.43
N HIS A 29 -3.46 7.36 12.45
CA HIS A 29 -3.31 5.92 12.70
C HIS A 29 -1.96 5.60 13.34
N ILE A 30 -0.90 6.28 12.91
CA ILE A 30 0.45 6.16 13.47
C ILE A 30 0.45 6.67 14.92
N GLU A 31 -0.07 7.88 15.16
CA GLU A 31 -0.20 8.46 16.51
C GLU A 31 -1.01 7.57 17.47
N ALA A 32 -2.05 6.92 16.95
CA ALA A 32 -2.88 6.00 17.73
C ALA A 32 -2.27 4.60 17.90
N GLY A 33 -1.06 4.35 17.41
CA GLY A 33 -0.37 3.06 17.46
C GLY A 33 -1.07 1.95 16.65
N ARG A 34 -1.91 2.34 15.68
CA ARG A 34 -2.65 1.40 14.82
C ARG A 34 -1.88 1.01 13.59
N THR A 35 -0.89 1.81 13.20
CA THR A 35 0.00 1.67 12.04
C THR A 35 1.44 1.84 12.52
N ILE A 36 2.34 0.99 12.03
CA ILE A 36 3.79 1.15 12.25
C ILE A 36 4.38 1.69 10.95
N ASP A 37 4.87 2.92 10.98
CA ASP A 37 5.52 3.52 9.82
C ASP A 37 7.04 3.31 9.87
N LEU A 38 7.53 2.46 8.98
CA LEU A 38 8.95 2.14 8.85
C LEU A 38 9.67 3.31 8.16
N GLN A 39 10.50 4.02 8.93
CA GLN A 39 11.28 5.13 8.39
C GLN A 39 12.42 4.61 7.50
N THR A 40 12.44 5.02 6.23
CA THR A 40 13.49 4.63 5.28
C THR A 40 14.76 5.46 5.45
N GLY A 41 14.61 6.68 5.99
CA GLY A 41 15.70 7.65 6.14
C GLY A 41 15.85 8.60 4.95
N ASP A 42 15.01 8.45 3.91
CA ASP A 42 14.83 9.45 2.86
C ASP A 42 13.61 10.32 3.18
N GLU A 43 13.85 11.57 3.58
CA GLU A 43 12.80 12.50 4.02
C GLU A 43 11.73 12.74 2.95
N ALA A 44 12.11 12.83 1.67
CA ALA A 44 11.15 13.08 0.59
C ALA A 44 10.27 11.85 0.32
N PHE A 45 10.81 10.65 0.52
CA PHE A 45 10.06 9.41 0.42
C PHE A 45 9.12 9.23 1.61
N ASP A 46 9.64 9.40 2.83
CA ASP A 46 8.89 9.24 4.09
C ASP A 46 7.78 10.31 4.24
N GLU A 47 7.95 11.51 3.65
CA GLU A 47 6.87 12.52 3.56
C GLU A 47 5.77 12.13 2.56
N ARG A 48 6.12 11.37 1.51
CA ARG A 48 5.18 11.00 0.44
C ARG A 48 4.41 9.73 0.76
N PHE A 49 5.03 8.80 1.45
CA PHE A 49 4.49 7.46 1.68
C PHE A 49 4.63 7.01 3.13
N VAL A 50 3.61 6.27 3.58
CA VAL A 50 3.69 5.41 4.76
C VAL A 50 4.19 4.05 4.32
N VAL A 51 5.16 3.52 5.03
CA VAL A 51 5.73 2.20 4.79
C VAL A 51 5.34 1.27 5.93
N GLU A 52 4.61 0.22 5.60
CA GLU A 52 4.37 -0.90 6.49
C GLU A 52 4.96 -2.15 5.88
N GLY A 53 5.59 -2.98 6.69
CA GLY A 53 6.05 -4.25 6.20
C GLY A 53 6.70 -5.13 7.25
N ALA A 54 6.81 -6.41 6.92
CA ALA A 54 7.38 -7.44 7.78
C ALA A 54 8.05 -8.53 6.92
N PRO A 55 9.23 -9.02 7.29
CA PRO A 55 10.11 -8.52 8.36
C PRO A 55 10.62 -7.10 8.05
N SER A 56 10.60 -6.23 9.05
CA SER A 56 10.95 -4.81 8.87
C SER A 56 12.37 -4.60 8.34
N GLU A 57 13.37 -5.38 8.77
CA GLU A 57 14.74 -5.23 8.26
C GLU A 57 14.88 -5.64 6.79
N ARG A 58 14.09 -6.62 6.34
CA ARG A 58 14.05 -7.05 4.94
C ARG A 58 13.43 -5.96 4.06
N VAL A 59 12.34 -5.34 4.54
CA VAL A 59 11.67 -4.25 3.85
C VAL A 59 12.57 -3.02 3.75
N LEU A 60 13.20 -2.61 4.84
CA LEU A 60 14.13 -1.47 4.85
C LEU A 60 15.37 -1.71 3.98
N ARG A 61 15.85 -2.96 3.88
CA ARG A 61 16.93 -3.30 2.94
C ARG A 61 16.48 -3.27 1.49
N ALA A 62 15.25 -3.70 1.22
CA ALA A 62 14.69 -3.69 -0.13
C ALA A 62 14.39 -2.26 -0.62
N LEU A 63 14.02 -1.37 0.29
CA LEU A 63 13.85 0.07 0.06
C LEU A 63 15.18 0.81 0.25
N ASP A 64 16.21 0.40 -0.49
CA ASP A 64 17.46 1.13 -0.53
C ASP A 64 17.33 2.43 -1.37
N SER A 65 18.41 3.22 -1.44
CA SER A 65 18.38 4.50 -2.16
C SER A 65 18.08 4.37 -3.65
N GLU A 66 18.44 3.25 -4.29
CA GLU A 66 18.17 3.01 -5.72
C GLU A 66 16.69 2.69 -5.92
N MET A 67 16.13 1.76 -5.13
CA MET A 67 14.71 1.42 -5.18
C MET A 67 13.82 2.61 -4.82
N ILE A 68 14.21 3.42 -3.83
CA ILE A 68 13.49 4.65 -3.47
C ILE A 68 13.49 5.62 -4.65
N GLN A 69 14.63 5.82 -5.31
CA GLN A 69 14.71 6.68 -6.48
C GLN A 69 13.78 6.17 -7.60
N ASP A 70 13.85 4.88 -7.93
CA ASP A 70 13.00 4.26 -8.95
C ASP A 70 11.51 4.46 -8.63
N LEU A 71 11.07 4.20 -7.38
CA LEU A 71 9.70 4.42 -6.94
C LEU A 71 9.28 5.90 -7.06
N MET A 72 10.20 6.82 -6.76
CA MET A 72 9.95 8.26 -6.81
C MET A 72 9.86 8.81 -8.23
N GLU A 73 10.59 8.22 -9.18
CA GLU A 73 10.53 8.55 -10.62
C GLU A 73 9.16 8.25 -11.25
N HIS A 74 8.29 7.48 -10.57
CA HIS A 74 6.90 7.27 -10.94
C HIS A 74 5.94 8.16 -10.13
N PRO A 75 5.65 9.41 -10.57
CA PRO A 75 4.78 10.33 -9.84
C PRO A 75 3.31 9.88 -9.77
N LEU A 76 2.90 8.98 -10.67
CA LEU A 76 1.55 8.41 -10.68
C LEU A 76 1.40 7.22 -9.75
N LEU A 77 2.51 6.67 -9.22
CA LEU A 77 2.47 5.59 -8.25
C LEU A 77 1.79 6.08 -6.97
N VAL A 78 0.77 5.34 -6.54
CA VAL A 78 -0.01 5.62 -5.33
C VAL A 78 -0.03 4.47 -4.35
N GLY A 79 0.55 3.33 -4.69
CA GLY A 79 0.84 2.34 -3.68
C GLY A 79 1.47 1.08 -4.21
N VAL A 80 2.05 0.35 -3.28
CA VAL A 80 2.54 -1.03 -3.46
C VAL A 80 1.88 -1.87 -2.39
N GLU A 81 1.32 -3.02 -2.77
CA GLU A 81 0.84 -4.00 -1.80
C GLU A 81 1.33 -5.38 -2.19
N THR A 82 1.76 -6.16 -1.20
CA THR A 82 1.88 -7.61 -1.30
C THR A 82 0.68 -8.24 -0.55
N PRO A 83 -0.50 -8.38 -1.19
CA PRO A 83 -1.63 -9.08 -0.57
C PRO A 83 -1.26 -10.53 -0.23
N GLU A 84 -2.06 -11.16 0.65
CA GLU A 84 -1.86 -12.50 1.23
C GLU A 84 -1.80 -13.68 0.21
N ALA A 85 -1.71 -13.39 -1.09
CA ALA A 85 -1.87 -14.36 -2.18
C ALA A 85 -0.66 -14.45 -3.13
N GLY A 86 0.57 -14.21 -2.66
CA GLY A 86 1.76 -14.43 -3.48
C GLY A 86 1.81 -13.51 -4.71
N THR A 87 1.37 -12.27 -4.55
CA THR A 87 1.44 -11.26 -5.61
C THR A 87 1.89 -9.94 -5.05
N LEU A 88 2.63 -9.17 -5.84
CA LEU A 88 2.94 -7.77 -5.59
C LEU A 88 2.17 -6.94 -6.61
N THR A 89 1.43 -5.95 -6.13
CA THR A 89 0.62 -5.06 -6.94
C THR A 89 1.12 -3.63 -6.78
N LEU A 90 1.51 -2.99 -7.88
CA LEU A 90 1.70 -1.55 -7.97
C LEU A 90 0.42 -0.90 -8.47
N SER A 91 -0.03 0.14 -7.77
CA SER A 91 -1.22 0.91 -8.10
C SER A 91 -0.83 2.29 -8.61
N PHE A 92 -1.28 2.63 -9.80
CA PHE A 92 -1.04 3.93 -10.43
C PHE A 92 -2.34 4.71 -10.65
N ARG A 93 -2.27 6.03 -10.46
CA ARG A 93 -3.32 6.94 -10.93
C ARG A 93 -3.30 7.00 -12.45
N HIS A 94 -4.49 6.95 -13.05
CA HIS A 94 -4.72 6.99 -14.49
C HIS A 94 -4.29 5.74 -15.26
N TRP A 95 -4.63 5.73 -16.55
CA TRP A 95 -4.19 4.69 -17.48
C TRP A 95 -2.74 4.95 -17.86
N LEU A 96 -1.88 3.96 -17.66
CA LEU A 96 -0.50 3.99 -18.18
C LEU A 96 -0.51 3.73 -19.69
N SER A 97 0.46 4.32 -20.40
CA SER A 97 0.74 3.92 -21.78
C SER A 97 1.51 2.59 -21.79
N ALA A 98 1.56 1.92 -22.94
CA ALA A 98 2.25 0.63 -23.06
C ALA A 98 3.72 0.67 -22.57
N ALA A 99 4.45 1.74 -22.91
CA ALA A 99 5.83 1.93 -22.44
C ALA A 99 5.92 2.02 -20.90
N HIS A 100 5.06 2.84 -20.28
CA HIS A 100 5.05 2.97 -18.82
C HIS A 100 4.55 1.71 -18.09
N VAL A 101 3.78 0.84 -18.75
CA VAL A 101 3.42 -0.47 -18.19
C VAL A 101 4.65 -1.38 -18.14
N GLU A 102 5.50 -1.37 -19.17
CA GLU A 102 6.75 -2.13 -19.19
C GLU A 102 7.69 -1.67 -18.07
N ASP A 103 7.88 -0.35 -17.91
CA ASP A 103 8.67 0.22 -16.82
C ASP A 103 8.11 -0.20 -15.45
N ALA A 104 6.79 -0.12 -15.27
CA ALA A 104 6.13 -0.55 -14.04
C ALA A 104 6.28 -2.05 -13.76
N MET A 105 6.30 -2.91 -14.79
CA MET A 105 6.57 -4.34 -14.63
C MET A 105 8.02 -4.60 -14.21
N ILE A 106 8.99 -3.86 -14.77
CA ILE A 106 10.41 -3.94 -14.39
C ILE A 106 10.56 -3.51 -12.92
N LEU A 107 9.95 -2.41 -12.52
CA LEU A 107 9.92 -1.95 -11.13
C LEU A 107 9.31 -3.00 -10.20
N ALA A 108 8.16 -3.58 -10.57
CA ALA A 108 7.52 -4.65 -9.80
C ALA A 108 8.47 -5.83 -9.58
N TRP A 109 9.14 -6.25 -10.65
CA TRP A 109 10.09 -7.33 -10.62
C TRP A 109 11.30 -7.02 -9.73
N ASN A 110 11.93 -5.86 -9.91
CA ASN A 110 13.07 -5.44 -9.11
C ASN A 110 12.72 -5.38 -7.62
N LEU A 111 11.55 -4.84 -7.29
CA LEU A 111 11.08 -4.78 -5.90
C LEU A 111 10.82 -6.18 -5.33
N THR A 112 10.25 -7.10 -6.11
CA THR A 112 10.11 -8.49 -5.65
C THR A 112 11.47 -9.15 -5.40
N GLN A 113 12.47 -8.93 -6.27
CA GLN A 113 13.82 -9.45 -6.07
C GLN A 113 14.52 -8.83 -4.86
N ALA A 114 14.27 -7.56 -4.60
CA ALA A 114 14.82 -6.86 -3.43
C ALA A 114 14.22 -7.43 -2.14
N LEU A 115 12.90 -7.67 -2.14
CA LEU A 115 12.18 -8.26 -1.02
C LEU A 115 12.52 -9.74 -0.80
N SER A 116 12.82 -10.53 -1.84
CA SER A 116 13.27 -11.92 -1.65
C SER A 116 14.66 -11.99 -1.02
N GLY A 117 15.43 -10.90 -1.07
CA GLY A 117 16.83 -10.87 -0.69
C GLY A 117 17.75 -11.54 -1.71
N GLU A 118 17.26 -11.79 -2.93
CA GLU A 118 18.00 -12.45 -4.01
C GLU A 118 18.95 -11.50 -4.77
N LEU A 119 18.85 -10.19 -4.52
CA LEU A 119 19.64 -9.17 -5.22
C LEU A 119 21.17 -9.26 -4.99
N GLU A 120 21.65 -10.15 -4.10
CA GLU A 120 23.08 -10.44 -3.94
C GLU A 120 23.62 -11.65 -4.74
N SER A 121 22.81 -12.47 -5.44
CA SER A 121 23.39 -13.54 -6.29
C SER A 121 22.47 -14.14 -7.36
N SER A 122 22.71 -13.77 -8.62
CA SER A 122 22.41 -14.60 -9.81
C SER A 122 23.26 -15.90 -9.80
N PRO A 123 22.98 -16.96 -10.61
CA PRO A 123 21.75 -17.60 -11.06
C PRO A 123 21.66 -19.05 -10.50
N TYR A 124 20.46 -19.62 -10.33
CA TYR A 124 20.18 -20.92 -9.69
C TYR A 124 20.24 -20.94 -8.15
N ARG A 125 19.09 -20.74 -7.48
CA ARG A 125 18.54 -21.72 -6.51
C ARG A 125 17.23 -21.30 -5.86
N SER A 126 16.27 -22.24 -5.96
CA SER A 126 15.21 -22.65 -5.01
C SER A 126 14.21 -21.60 -4.48
N PRO A 127 12.92 -22.00 -4.37
CA PRO A 127 11.87 -21.14 -3.83
C PRO A 127 12.25 -20.63 -2.43
N ALA A 128 11.93 -19.37 -2.16
CA ALA A 128 12.22 -18.71 -0.91
C ALA A 128 11.68 -19.56 0.25
N LYS A 129 12.53 -19.80 1.26
CA LYS A 129 12.08 -20.49 2.46
C LYS A 129 11.28 -19.49 3.31
N PRO A 130 10.07 -19.86 3.78
CA PRO A 130 9.30 -19.05 4.73
C PRO A 130 10.12 -18.80 6.01
N PRO A 131 9.73 -17.84 6.87
CA PRO A 131 10.57 -17.35 7.94
C PRO A 131 10.63 -18.50 8.92
N THR A 132 11.86 -18.95 9.18
CA THR A 132 12.07 -20.15 9.99
C THR A 132 12.23 -19.83 11.47
N ASP A 133 12.41 -18.56 11.82
CA ASP A 133 12.43 -18.11 13.20
C ASP A 133 11.03 -17.70 13.69
N ASP A 134 10.83 -17.85 15.01
CA ASP A 134 9.56 -17.52 15.65
C ASP A 134 9.30 -16.01 15.68
N ALA A 135 10.37 -15.20 15.62
CA ALA A 135 10.30 -13.74 15.61
C ALA A 135 9.67 -13.21 14.32
N GLY A 136 10.16 -13.64 13.15
CA GLY A 136 9.62 -13.20 11.86
C GLY A 136 8.17 -13.65 11.65
N ARG A 137 7.82 -14.86 12.12
CA ARG A 137 6.42 -15.33 12.09
C ARG A 137 5.50 -14.49 12.98
N SER A 138 5.92 -14.17 14.20
CA SER A 138 5.13 -13.34 15.10
C SER A 138 4.92 -11.92 14.56
N GLU A 139 5.92 -11.36 13.86
CA GLU A 139 5.82 -10.03 13.24
C GLU A 139 4.83 -10.05 12.07
N LEU A 140 4.90 -11.05 11.19
CA LEU A 140 3.93 -11.26 10.10
C LEU A 140 2.50 -11.40 10.63
N GLU A 141 2.30 -12.18 11.70
CA GLU A 141 0.98 -12.34 12.33
C GLU A 141 0.47 -11.05 12.98
N ALA A 142 1.35 -10.20 13.50
CA ALA A 142 0.97 -8.91 14.08
C ALA A 142 0.47 -7.95 13.00
N VAL A 143 1.19 -7.88 11.86
CA VAL A 143 0.79 -7.06 10.70
C VAL A 143 -0.52 -7.55 10.09
N ALA A 144 -0.66 -8.87 9.89
CA ALA A 144 -1.90 -9.46 9.37
C ALA A 144 -3.12 -9.16 10.27
N ARG A 145 -2.95 -9.26 11.60
CA ARG A 145 -4.00 -8.90 12.57
C ARG A 145 -4.38 -7.43 12.48
N ALA A 146 -3.41 -6.52 12.50
CA ALA A 146 -3.66 -5.09 12.40
C ALA A 146 -4.43 -4.73 11.11
N ARG A 147 -4.11 -5.37 9.98
CA ARG A 147 -4.84 -5.18 8.70
C ARG A 147 -6.28 -5.68 8.80
N SER A 148 -6.51 -6.85 9.38
CA SER A 148 -7.85 -7.42 9.53
C SER A 148 -8.78 -6.50 10.33
N GLU A 149 -8.26 -5.87 11.40
CA GLU A 149 -8.99 -4.91 12.23
C GLU A 149 -9.33 -3.63 11.45
N ARG A 150 -8.40 -3.13 10.63
CA ARG A 150 -8.64 -1.95 9.77
C ARG A 150 -9.64 -2.21 8.66
N ALA A 151 -9.59 -3.38 8.01
CA ALA A 151 -10.55 -3.74 6.97
C ALA A 151 -12.01 -3.74 7.47
N VAL A 152 -12.21 -4.04 8.76
CA VAL A 152 -13.51 -3.92 9.43
C VAL A 152 -13.87 -2.45 9.65
N HIS A 153 -12.97 -1.66 10.24
CA HIS A 153 -13.24 -0.24 10.51
C HIS A 153 -13.42 0.63 9.27
N GLN A 154 -12.73 0.33 8.16
CA GLN A 154 -12.88 1.05 6.91
C GLN A 154 -14.26 0.84 6.28
N LYS A 155 -14.83 -0.36 6.43
CA LYS A 155 -16.21 -0.67 5.99
C LYS A 155 -17.26 0.06 6.85
N GLU A 156 -17.00 0.25 8.14
CA GLU A 156 -17.89 0.99 9.04
C GLU A 156 -17.86 2.50 8.78
N ALA A 157 -16.68 3.08 8.56
CA ALA A 157 -16.54 4.50 8.24
C ALA A 157 -17.26 4.88 6.93
N GLY A 158 -17.20 4.02 5.90
CA GLY A 158 -17.93 4.21 4.64
C GLY A 158 -19.45 4.22 4.81
N ARG A 159 -19.99 3.41 5.73
CA ARG A 159 -21.43 3.39 6.04
C ARG A 159 -21.89 4.67 6.72
N VAL A 160 -21.12 5.20 7.66
CA VAL A 160 -21.47 6.44 8.37
C VAL A 160 -21.49 7.63 7.40
N PHE A 161 -20.50 7.74 6.51
CA PHE A 161 -20.46 8.81 5.51
C PHE A 161 -21.67 8.78 4.55
N LEU A 162 -22.09 7.58 4.13
CA LEU A 162 -23.24 7.43 3.24
C LEU A 162 -24.56 7.84 3.91
N VAL A 163 -24.75 7.48 5.19
CA VAL A 163 -25.94 7.88 5.97
C VAL A 163 -25.98 9.39 6.17
N VAL A 164 -24.87 10.02 6.56
CA VAL A 164 -24.80 11.47 6.74
C VAL A 164 -25.05 12.21 5.42
N GLY A 165 -24.44 11.75 4.33
CA GLY A 165 -24.65 12.34 2.99
C GLY A 165 -26.11 12.27 2.54
N LEU A 166 -26.79 11.14 2.78
CA LEU A 166 -28.23 10.99 2.49
C LEU A 166 -29.08 11.95 3.31
N CYS A 167 -28.80 12.11 4.60
CA CYS A 167 -29.53 13.04 5.47
C CYS A 167 -29.36 14.50 5.01
N VAL A 168 -28.12 14.91 4.70
CA VAL A 168 -27.85 16.28 4.21
C VAL A 168 -28.53 16.51 2.87
N GLY A 169 -28.44 15.57 1.93
CA GLY A 169 -29.10 15.66 0.63
C GLY A 169 -30.63 15.76 0.75
N ALA A 170 -31.24 14.97 1.64
CA ALA A 170 -32.67 15.03 1.91
C ALA A 170 -33.10 16.38 2.50
N CYS A 171 -32.34 16.92 3.45
CA CYS A 171 -32.61 18.25 4.02
C CYS A 171 -32.55 19.37 2.97
N VAL A 172 -31.57 19.33 2.07
CA VAL A 172 -31.44 20.31 0.97
C VAL A 172 -32.62 20.22 0.00
N LEU A 173 -33.03 19.01 -0.38
CA LEU A 173 -34.19 18.80 -1.26
C LEU A 173 -35.49 19.27 -0.62
N LEU A 174 -35.70 19.00 0.66
CA LEU A 174 -36.87 19.48 1.41
C LEU A 174 -36.90 21.01 1.49
N ALA A 175 -35.76 21.64 1.75
CA ALA A 175 -35.65 23.10 1.78
C ALA A 175 -35.93 23.72 0.40
N ALA A 176 -35.41 23.13 -0.68
CA ALA A 176 -35.66 23.59 -2.05
C ALA A 176 -37.14 23.43 -2.45
N TRP A 177 -37.78 22.33 -2.08
CA TRP A 177 -39.19 22.10 -2.34
C TRP A 177 -40.09 23.08 -1.59
N ALA A 178 -39.78 23.36 -0.31
CA ALA A 178 -40.50 24.35 0.49
C ALA A 178 -40.38 25.76 -0.12
N TYR A 179 -39.20 26.12 -0.66
CA TYR A 179 -38.98 27.39 -1.32
C TYR A 179 -39.78 27.55 -2.62
N ILE A 180 -39.91 26.49 -3.43
CA ILE A 180 -40.68 26.52 -4.69
C ILE A 180 -42.20 26.56 -4.44
N SER A 181 -42.66 26.03 -3.31
CA SER A 181 -44.08 25.95 -2.95
C SER A 181 -44.61 27.14 -2.15
N SER A 182 -43.74 28.10 -1.80
CA SER A 182 -44.07 29.36 -1.12
C SER A 182 -44.21 30.50 -2.12
#